data_AF-A0A2S6HY04-F1
#
_entry.id   AF-A0A2S6HY04-F1
#
_cell.length_a   1.000
_cell.length_b   1.000
_cell.length_c   1.000
_cell.angle_alpha   90.00
_cell.angle_beta   90.00
_cell.angle_gamma   90.00
#
_symmetry.space_group_name_H-M   'P 1'
#
loop_
_entity.id
_entity.type
_entity.pdbx_description
1 polymer ?
#
loop_
_entity_poly.entity_id
_entity_poly.type
_entity_poly.pdbx_seq_one_letter_code
_entity_poly.pdbx_strand_id
1 'polypeptide(L)'
;MSVAKSVRVPEEIYDYINSYSGEGFNQKFVNVIRDARDTEPERNETLDRLNKQISEREKYLKDTAKRLDELASELRSLSFDITYIRSRHII
;
A
#
# COMPACT_ATOMS: atom_id res chain seq x y z
N MET A 1 -32.77 24.72 -31.00
CA MET A 1 -33.40 23.75 -30.08
C MET A 1 -32.32 22.85 -29.50
N SER A 2 -32.12 22.86 -28.19
CA SER A 2 -31.22 21.92 -27.51
C SER A 2 -32.00 20.64 -27.25
N VAL A 3 -31.59 19.52 -27.86
CA VAL A 3 -32.16 18.20 -27.54
C VAL A 3 -31.79 17.86 -26.11
N ALA A 4 -32.78 17.72 -25.23
CA ALA A 4 -32.56 17.23 -23.87
C ALA A 4 -32.06 15.79 -23.96
N LYS A 5 -30.78 15.57 -23.68
CA LYS A 5 -30.19 14.23 -23.61
C LYS A 5 -30.48 13.66 -22.23
N SER A 6 -31.23 12.57 -22.16
CA SER A 6 -31.41 11.81 -20.93
C SER A 6 -30.20 10.91 -20.69
N VAL A 7 -29.59 11.02 -19.51
CA VAL A 7 -28.55 10.09 -19.06
C VAL A 7 -29.21 9.10 -18.09
N ARG A 8 -29.10 7.81 -18.39
CA ARG A 8 -29.54 6.75 -17.47
C ARG A 8 -28.36 6.37 -16.59
N VAL A 9 -28.54 6.48 -15.29
CA VAL A 9 -27.52 6.19 -14.28
C VAL A 9 -27.96 4.92 -13.53
N PRO A 10 -27.04 3.97 -13.24
CA PRO A 10 -27.35 2.83 -12.38
C PRO A 10 -27.85 3.29 -11.01
N GLU A 11 -28.77 2.53 -10.40
CA GLU A 11 -29.38 2.88 -9.11
C GLU A 11 -28.33 3.10 -8.01
N GLU A 12 -27.32 2.23 -7.94
CA GLU A 12 -26.19 2.35 -7.00
C GLU A 12 -25.43 3.69 -7.13
N ILE A 13 -25.23 4.16 -8.37
CA ILE A 13 -24.54 5.42 -8.64
C ILE A 13 -25.47 6.61 -8.37
N TYR A 14 -26.76 6.47 -8.67
CA TYR A 14 -27.77 7.47 -8.36
C TYR A 14 -27.88 7.71 -6.86
N ASP A 15 -27.90 6.65 -6.06
CA ASP A 15 -27.95 6.72 -4.59
C ASP A 15 -26.69 7.33 -4.01
N TYR A 16 -25.52 6.97 -4.55
CA TYR A 16 -24.25 7.61 -4.19
C TYR A 16 -24.24 9.12 -4.49
N ILE A 17 -24.71 9.52 -5.68
CA ILE A 17 -24.84 10.95 -6.00
C ILE A 17 -25.84 11.62 -5.04
N ASN A 18 -26.93 10.94 -4.70
CA ASN A 18 -27.94 11.50 -3.81
C ASN A 18 -27.48 11.65 -2.36
N SER A 19 -26.46 10.91 -1.92
CA SER A 19 -25.88 11.09 -0.59
C SER A 19 -25.03 12.36 -0.45
N TYR A 20 -24.65 13.00 -1.57
CA TYR A 20 -23.92 14.26 -1.56
C TYR A 20 -24.83 15.44 -1.20
N SER A 21 -24.22 16.46 -0.58
CA SER A 21 -24.89 17.73 -0.29
C SER A 21 -25.20 18.49 -1.59
N GLY A 22 -26.39 19.08 -1.71
CA GLY A 22 -26.77 19.91 -2.86
C GLY A 22 -28.26 19.93 -3.14
N GLU A 23 -28.71 20.94 -3.90
CA GLU A 23 -30.10 21.09 -4.33
C GLU A 23 -30.36 20.32 -5.62
N GLY A 24 -31.03 19.19 -5.49
CA GLY A 24 -31.39 18.33 -6.61
C GLY A 24 -30.21 17.54 -7.20
N PHE A 25 -30.54 16.61 -8.09
CA PHE A 25 -29.60 15.63 -8.61
C PHE A 25 -28.40 16.28 -9.35
N ASN A 26 -28.66 17.29 -10.20
CA ASN A 26 -27.61 17.89 -11.01
C ASN A 26 -26.54 18.60 -10.17
N GLN A 27 -26.94 19.34 -9.13
CA GLN A 27 -25.97 20.00 -8.25
C GLN A 27 -25.14 18.98 -7.47
N LYS A 28 -25.77 17.93 -6.96
CA LYS A 28 -25.08 16.83 -6.28
C LYS A 28 -24.10 16.12 -7.21
N PHE A 29 -24.50 15.84 -8.44
CA PHE A 29 -23.62 15.27 -9.46
C PHE A 29 -22.39 16.15 -9.71
N VAL A 30 -22.58 17.46 -9.88
CA VAL A 30 -21.46 18.40 -10.05
C VAL A 30 -20.55 18.40 -8.82
N ASN A 31 -21.10 18.32 -7.61
CA ASN A 31 -20.32 18.27 -6.38
C ASN A 31 -19.46 16.99 -6.29
N VAL A 32 -19.99 15.83 -6.66
CA VAL A 32 -19.20 14.58 -6.75
C VAL A 32 -18.00 14.76 -7.68
N ILE A 33 -18.21 15.31 -8.87
CA ILE A 33 -17.13 15.49 -9.85
C ILE A 33 -16.10 16.51 -9.36
N ARG A 34 -16.52 17.58 -8.70
CA ARG A 34 -15.60 18.58 -8.11
C ARG A 34 -14.78 17.99 -7.00
N ASP A 35 -15.41 17.30 -6.05
CA ASP A 35 -14.72 16.66 -4.94
C ASP A 35 -13.71 15.63 -5.44
N ALA A 36 -14.08 14.82 -6.44
CA ALA A 36 -13.16 13.89 -7.08
C ALA A 36 -11.95 14.62 -7.69
N ARG A 37 -12.20 15.63 -8.55
CA ARG A 37 -11.15 16.41 -9.20
C ARG A 37 -10.21 17.09 -8.20
N ASP A 38 -10.77 17.65 -7.13
CA ASP A 38 -10.02 18.47 -6.18
C ASP A 38 -9.24 17.61 -5.17
N THR A 39 -9.72 16.41 -4.84
CA THR A 39 -9.05 15.50 -3.90
C THR A 39 -8.13 14.47 -4.57
N GLU A 40 -8.33 14.16 -5.85
CA GLU A 40 -7.54 13.15 -6.56
C GLU A 40 -6.02 13.44 -6.57
N PRO A 41 -5.54 14.69 -6.79
CA PRO A 41 -4.11 14.98 -6.72
C PRO A 41 -3.50 14.69 -5.35
N GLU A 42 -4.14 15.15 -4.27
CA GLU A 42 -3.67 14.93 -2.90
C GLU A 42 -3.68 13.44 -2.52
N ARG A 43 -4.71 12.70 -2.96
CA ARG A 43 -4.78 11.25 -2.77
C ARG A 43 -3.66 10.54 -3.51
N ASN A 44 -3.35 10.94 -4.73
CA ASN A 44 -2.27 10.37 -5.53
C ASN A 44 -0.89 10.66 -4.89
N GLU A 45 -0.64 11.89 -4.47
CA GLU A 45 0.60 12.25 -3.75
C GLU A 45 0.75 11.46 -2.45
N THR A 46 -0.35 11.27 -1.71
CA THR A 46 -0.36 10.45 -0.51
C THR A 46 -0.05 8.99 -0.82
N LEU A 47 -0.64 8.43 -1.87
CA LEU A 47 -0.36 7.06 -2.33
C LEU A 47 1.09 6.89 -2.73
N ASP A 48 1.67 7.82 -3.49
CA ASP A 48 3.08 7.77 -3.89
C ASP A 48 4.02 7.81 -2.69
N ARG A 49 3.73 8.68 -1.72
CA ARG A 49 4.48 8.76 -0.46
C ARG A 49 4.38 7.48 0.36
N LEU A 50 3.22 6.84 0.40
CA LEU A 50 3.02 5.56 1.10
C LEU A 50 3.75 4.43 0.38
N ASN A 51 3.64 4.35 -0.94
CA ASN A 51 4.34 3.36 -1.76
C ASN A 51 5.86 3.45 -1.59
N LYS A 52 6.41 4.68 -1.56
CA LYS A 52 7.83 4.89 -1.28
C LYS A 52 8.24 4.34 0.09
N GLN A 53 7.46 4.66 1.13
CA GLN A 53 7.73 4.15 2.49
C GLN A 53 7.62 2.63 2.58
N ILE A 54 6.66 2.02 1.89
CA ILE A 54 6.52 0.56 1.81
C ILE A 54 7.79 -0.03 1.18
N SER A 55 8.22 0.49 0.03
CA SER A 55 9.42 0.00 -0.67
C SER A 55 10.68 0.12 0.19
N GLU A 56 10.86 1.23 0.89
CA GLU A 56 12.00 1.44 1.81
C GLU A 56 11.98 0.44 2.97
N ARG A 57 10.81 0.16 3.55
CA ARG A 57 10.65 -0.81 4.64
C ARG A 57 10.87 -2.24 4.17
N GLU A 58 10.34 -2.61 3.01
CA GLU A 58 10.55 -3.92 2.40
C GLU A 58 12.04 -4.18 2.14
N LYS A 59 12.75 -3.18 1.62
CA LYS A 59 14.21 -3.25 1.43
C LYS A 59 14.93 -3.45 2.76
N TYR A 60 14.60 -2.65 3.76
CA TYR A 60 15.20 -2.77 5.09
C TYR A 60 14.97 -4.15 5.73
N LEU A 61 13.74 -4.67 5.65
CA LEU A 61 13.40 -5.99 6.16
C LEU A 61 14.16 -7.10 5.44
N LYS A 62 14.26 -7.01 4.10
CA LYS A 62 15.03 -7.95 3.29
C LYS A 62 16.52 -7.95 3.66
N ASP A 63 17.11 -6.77 3.79
CA ASP A 63 18.52 -6.62 4.15
C ASP A 63 18.78 -7.14 5.58
N THR A 64 17.84 -6.91 6.50
CA THR A 64 17.92 -7.39 7.88
C THR A 64 17.81 -8.92 7.93
N ALA A 65 16.86 -9.50 7.21
CA ALA A 65 16.70 -10.95 7.12
C ALA A 65 17.97 -11.62 6.58
N LYS A 66 18.56 -11.06 5.52
CA LYS A 66 19.82 -11.55 4.96
C LYS A 66 20.96 -11.56 6.00
N ARG A 67 21.10 -10.49 6.77
CA ARG A 67 22.14 -10.41 7.82
C ARG A 67 21.91 -11.44 8.93
N LEU A 68 20.65 -11.69 9.29
CA LEU A 68 20.32 -12.73 10.28
C LEU A 68 20.69 -14.13 9.75
N ASP A 69 20.44 -14.40 8.47
CA ASP A 69 20.81 -15.67 7.84
C ASP A 69 22.34 -15.88 7.79
N GLU A 70 23.08 -14.81 7.49
CA GLU A 70 24.55 -14.80 7.51
C GLU A 70 25.07 -15.10 8.92
N LEU A 71 24.61 -14.37 9.93
CA LEU A 71 25.00 -14.59 11.32
C LEU A 71 24.64 -16.00 11.82
N ALA A 72 23.45 -16.50 11.47
CA ALA A 72 23.04 -17.86 11.82
C ALA A 72 23.92 -18.93 11.15
N SER A 73 24.48 -18.64 9.97
CA SER A 73 25.42 -19.53 9.28
C SER A 73 26.79 -19.53 9.96
N GLU A 74 27.29 -18.36 10.36
CA GLU A 74 28.55 -18.23 11.10
C GLU A 74 28.48 -18.94 12.46
N LEU A 75 27.39 -18.76 13.21
CA LEU A 75 27.17 -19.43 14.49
C LEU A 75 27.16 -20.97 14.34
N ARG A 76 26.54 -21.48 13.27
CA ARG A 76 26.55 -22.92 12.97
C ARG A 76 27.97 -23.41 12.70
N SER A 77 28.75 -22.69 11.88
CA SER A 77 30.15 -23.05 11.61
C SER A 77 30.97 -23.09 12.90
N LEU A 78 30.87 -22.06 13.73
CA LEU A 78 31.59 -21.99 14.99
C LEU A 78 31.21 -23.14 15.94
N SER A 79 29.91 -23.49 15.98
CA SER A 79 29.44 -24.64 16.77
C SER A 79 30.05 -25.96 16.28
N PHE A 80 30.21 -26.14 14.96
CA PHE A 80 30.91 -27.30 14.42
C PHE A 80 32.39 -27.31 14.80
N ASP A 81 33.07 -26.18 14.68
CA ASP A 81 34.50 -26.06 15.02
C ASP A 81 34.76 -26.38 16.49
N ILE A 82 33.93 -25.84 17.40
CA ILE A 82 34.01 -26.14 18.85
C ILE A 82 33.79 -27.63 19.11
N THR A 83 32.79 -28.23 18.46
CA THR A 83 32.50 -29.65 18.62
C THR A 83 33.65 -30.51 18.13
N TYR A 84 34.24 -30.15 16.99
CA TYR A 84 35.39 -30.81 16.41
C TYR A 84 36.60 -30.74 17.34
N ILE A 85 36.96 -29.56 17.84
CA ILE A 85 38.06 -29.39 18.80
C ILE A 85 37.83 -30.24 20.04
N ARG A 86 36.61 -30.20 20.61
CA ARG A 86 36.25 -30.98 21.80
C ARG A 86 36.43 -32.48 21.55
N SER A 87 36.01 -33.00 20.40
CA SER A 87 36.19 -34.42 20.05
C SER A 87 37.66 -34.84 19.88
N ARG A 88 38.55 -33.91 19.55
CA ARG A 88 40.00 -34.17 19.36
C ARG A 88 40.84 -34.02 20.63
N HIS A 89 40.32 -33.41 21.68
CA HIS A 89 41.04 -33.13 22.93
C HIS A 89 40.55 -33.97 24.14
N ILE A 90 39.76 -35.02 23.90
CA ILE A 90 39.51 -36.06 24.92
C ILE A 90 40.73 -36.99 24.92
N ILE A 91 41.56 -36.85 25.96
CA ILE A 91 42.39 -37.93 26.55
C ILE A 91 41.48 -38.80 27.41
#